data_AF-A0A6V7UZT2-F1
#
_entry.id   AF-A0A6V7UZT2-F1
#
_cell.length_a   1.000
_cell.length_b   1.000
_cell.length_c   1.000
_cell.angle_alpha   90.00
_cell.angle_beta   90.00
_cell.angle_gamma   90.00
#
_symmetry.space_group_name_H-M   'P 1'
#
loop_
_entity.id
_entity.type
_entity.pdbx_description
1 polymer ?
#
loop_
_entity_poly.entity_id
_entity_poly.type
_entity_poly.pdbx_seq_one_letter_code
_entity_poly.pdbx_strand_id
1 'polypeptide(L)'
;MFKFLILTCLIIKTHSWTWYDYPSPRGPDYSKCGVSRPTYVCDPDGMLTDQEREEIVHMVEDFKEKTKRPNSKIPCMREGLRLVVALAKDKIGREDGWNGTTVCF
;
A
#
# COMPACT_ATOMS: atom_id res chain seq x y z
N MET A 1 52.34 18.21 1.54
CA MET A 1 51.49 17.45 2.50
C MET A 1 50.09 17.34 1.92
N PHE A 2 49.78 16.23 1.25
CA PHE A 2 48.46 16.00 0.65
C PHE A 2 47.52 15.43 1.71
N LYS A 3 46.52 16.23 2.10
CA LYS A 3 45.46 15.86 3.03
C LYS A 3 44.48 14.94 2.28
N PHE A 4 44.53 13.65 2.56
CA PHE A 4 43.56 12.68 2.06
C PHE A 4 42.17 13.05 2.62
N LEU A 5 41.28 13.55 1.77
CA LEU A 5 39.85 13.59 2.06
C LEU A 5 39.35 12.14 2.02
N ILE A 6 39.12 11.53 3.19
CA ILE A 6 38.39 10.27 3.28
C ILE A 6 36.92 10.60 3.00
N LEU A 7 36.54 10.50 1.73
CA LEU A 7 35.16 10.49 1.29
C LEU A 7 34.58 9.12 1.67
N THR A 8 34.12 8.98 2.92
CA THR A 8 33.30 7.82 3.31
C THR A 8 32.04 7.85 2.47
N CYS A 9 31.99 6.98 1.47
CA CYS A 9 30.82 6.70 0.67
C CYS A 9 29.74 6.13 1.62
N LEU A 10 28.83 6.99 2.09
CA LEU A 10 27.61 6.55 2.77
C LEU A 10 26.79 5.78 1.74
N ILE A 11 26.87 4.45 1.80
CA ILE A 11 25.99 3.58 1.03
C ILE A 11 24.59 3.79 1.60
N ILE A 12 23.83 4.71 1.01
CA ILE A 12 22.41 4.85 1.26
C ILE A 12 21.78 3.58 0.68
N LYS A 13 21.49 2.60 1.55
CA LYS A 13 20.64 1.47 1.14
C LYS A 13 19.25 2.02 0.94
N THR A 14 18.87 2.27 -0.31
CA THR A 14 17.46 2.46 -0.66
C THR A 14 16.78 1.12 -0.41
N HIS A 15 15.89 1.07 0.57
CA HIS A 15 15.12 -0.15 0.84
C HIS A 15 14.06 -0.27 -0.26
N SER A 16 14.25 -1.24 -1.15
CA SER A 16 13.26 -1.58 -2.17
C SER A 16 12.35 -2.67 -1.62
N TRP A 17 11.04 -2.43 -1.65
CA TRP A 17 10.07 -3.45 -1.30
C TRP A 17 9.95 -4.53 -2.39
N THR A 18 9.73 -5.76 -1.94
CA THR A 18 9.26 -6.88 -2.75
C THR A 18 7.82 -7.21 -2.34
N TRP A 19 7.13 -8.03 -3.12
CA TRP A 19 5.79 -8.47 -2.72
C TRP A 19 5.79 -9.29 -1.42
N TYR A 20 6.90 -9.98 -1.10
CA TYR A 20 7.04 -10.85 0.07
C TYR A 20 7.18 -10.07 1.38
N ASP A 21 7.78 -8.88 1.34
CA ASP A 21 8.13 -8.08 2.51
C ASP A 21 7.39 -6.74 2.59
N TYR A 22 6.58 -6.39 1.58
CA TYR A 22 5.68 -5.24 1.67
C TYR A 22 4.62 -5.44 2.77
N PRO A 23 4.46 -4.49 3.70
CA PRO A 23 3.56 -4.67 4.84
C PRO A 23 2.09 -4.73 4.41
N SER A 24 1.31 -5.56 5.12
CA SER A 24 -0.12 -5.68 4.88
C SER A 24 -0.90 -4.65 5.70
N PRO A 25 -1.71 -3.77 5.08
CA PRO A 25 -2.51 -2.79 5.81
C PRO A 25 -3.69 -3.41 6.59
N ARG A 26 -3.94 -4.72 6.41
CA ARG A 26 -4.95 -5.49 7.15
C ARG A 26 -4.35 -6.56 8.07
N GLY A 27 -3.03 -6.72 8.03
CA GLY A 27 -2.31 -7.71 8.83
C GLY A 27 -2.13 -7.24 10.29
N PRO A 28 -1.53 -8.09 11.14
CA PRO A 28 -1.23 -7.74 12.53
C PRO A 28 -0.26 -6.55 12.65
N ASP A 29 0.58 -6.33 11.64
CA ASP A 29 1.57 -5.25 11.59
C ASP A 29 1.09 -4.03 10.77
N TYR A 30 -0.21 -3.76 10.71
CA TYR A 30 -0.76 -2.66 9.91
C TYR A 30 -0.11 -1.30 10.22
N SER A 31 0.41 -1.09 11.44
CA SER A 31 1.10 0.15 11.80
C SER A 31 2.36 0.42 10.97
N LYS A 32 3.00 -0.60 10.39
CA LYS A 32 4.12 -0.44 9.45
C LYS A 32 3.72 0.28 8.16
N CYS A 33 2.43 0.30 7.83
CA CYS A 33 1.87 1.06 6.72
C CYS A 33 1.64 2.55 7.03
N GLY A 34 2.03 3.03 8.22
CA GLY A 34 1.81 4.40 8.68
C GLY A 34 0.36 4.71 9.03
N VAL A 35 -0.46 3.70 9.34
CA VAL A 35 -1.89 3.83 9.65
C VAL A 35 -2.16 3.43 11.09
N SER A 36 -3.15 4.07 11.73
CA SER A 36 -3.50 3.84 13.14
C SER A 36 -4.43 2.63 13.35
N ARG A 37 -5.03 2.10 12.28
CA ARG A 37 -5.99 0.98 12.29
C ARG A 37 -5.89 0.17 11.00
N PRO A 38 -6.37 -1.09 10.99
CA PRO A 38 -6.48 -1.86 9.74
C PRO A 38 -7.29 -1.12 8.68
N THR A 39 -6.77 -1.07 7.45
CA THR A 39 -7.37 -0.36 6.30
C THR A 39 -6.94 -1.02 4.98
N TYR A 40 -7.21 -0.39 3.84
CA TYR A 40 -6.79 -0.82 2.51
C TYR A 40 -5.73 0.10 1.89
N VAL A 41 -5.16 1.02 2.68
CA VAL A 41 -4.11 1.95 2.25
C VAL A 41 -2.82 1.61 2.99
N CYS A 42 -1.72 1.48 2.25
CA CYS A 42 -0.39 1.28 2.81
C CYS A 42 0.62 2.24 2.18
N ASP A 43 1.32 3.00 3.03
CA ASP A 43 2.44 3.86 2.64
C ASP A 43 3.55 3.74 3.70
N PRO A 44 4.32 2.64 3.68
CA PRO A 44 5.36 2.38 4.67
C PRO A 44 6.57 3.31 4.54
N ASP A 45 6.71 4.00 3.40
CA ASP A 45 7.82 4.92 3.15
C ASP A 45 7.51 6.37 3.56
N GLY A 46 6.29 6.64 4.04
CA GLY A 46 5.85 7.97 4.48
C GLY A 46 5.85 9.00 3.35
N MET A 47 5.43 8.59 2.15
CA MET A 47 5.24 9.48 1.01
C MET A 47 4.09 10.48 1.22
N LEU A 48 3.13 10.12 2.08
CA LEU A 48 1.99 10.94 2.45
C LEU A 48 2.13 11.43 3.89
N THR A 49 1.65 12.65 4.13
CA THR A 49 1.34 13.10 5.49
C THR A 49 0.21 12.27 6.11
N ASP A 50 0.10 12.28 7.44
CA ASP A 50 -0.98 11.57 8.15
C ASP A 50 -2.37 12.04 7.70
N GLN A 51 -2.51 13.33 7.40
CA GLN A 51 -3.77 13.88 6.91
C GLN A 51 -4.12 13.35 5.51
N GLU A 52 -3.21 13.46 4.54
CA GLU A 52 -3.43 12.95 3.18
C GLU A 52 -3.75 11.45 3.18
N ARG A 53 -3.07 10.71 4.05
CA ARG A 53 -3.30 9.28 4.22
C ARG A 53 -4.70 8.99 4.73
N GLU A 54 -5.19 9.70 5.75
CA GLU A 54 -6.55 9.50 6.26
C GLU A 54 -7.61 9.93 5.22
N GLU A 55 -7.35 10.99 4.44
CA GLU A 55 -8.21 11.39 3.31
C GLU A 55 -8.34 10.26 2.27
N ILE A 56 -7.24 9.61 1.90
CA ILE A 56 -7.29 8.45 0.99
C ILE A 56 -8.00 7.26 1.62
N VAL A 57 -7.82 7.01 2.92
CA VAL A 57 -8.55 5.97 3.65
C VAL A 57 -10.06 6.22 3.57
N HIS A 58 -10.51 7.46 3.77
CA HIS A 58 -11.91 7.83 3.61
C HIS A 58 -12.40 7.63 2.17
N MET A 59 -11.63 8.05 1.16
CA MET A 59 -12.00 7.87 -0.24
C MET A 59 -12.17 6.39 -0.62
N VAL A 60 -11.31 5.51 -0.11
CA VAL A 60 -11.35 4.07 -0.37
C VAL A 60 -12.58 3.42 0.28
N GLU A 61 -12.93 3.80 1.51
CA GLU A 61 -14.15 3.32 2.17
C GLU A 61 -15.42 3.86 1.49
N ASP A 62 -15.43 5.14 1.10
CA ASP A 62 -16.52 5.75 0.34
C ASP A 62 -16.73 5.05 -1.02
N PHE A 63 -15.64 4.69 -1.70
CA PHE A 63 -15.71 3.94 -2.96
C PHE A 63 -16.40 2.58 -2.77
N LYS A 64 -16.07 1.87 -1.68
CA LYS A 64 -16.72 0.60 -1.33
C LYS A 64 -18.22 0.78 -1.15
N GLU A 65 -18.65 1.77 -0.37
CA GLU A 65 -20.08 2.03 -0.15
C GLU A 65 -20.80 2.47 -1.44
N LYS A 66 -20.19 3.33 -2.26
CA LYS A 66 -20.76 3.79 -3.53
C LYS A 66 -20.91 2.68 -4.58
N THR A 67 -20.05 1.67 -4.52
CA THR A 67 -20.09 0.54 -5.46
C THR A 67 -20.95 -0.62 -4.97
N LYS A 68 -21.48 -0.52 -3.74
CA LYS A 68 -22.38 -1.50 -3.15
C LYS A 68 -23.69 -1.58 -3.91
N ARG A 69 -24.09 -2.79 -4.25
CA ARG A 69 -25.34 -3.14 -4.95
C ARG A 69 -26.04 -4.24 -4.15
N PRO A 70 -26.84 -3.91 -3.12
CA PRO A 70 -27.42 -4.88 -2.19
C PRO A 70 -28.23 -6.01 -2.87
N ASN A 71 -28.91 -5.69 -3.97
CA ASN A 71 -29.73 -6.64 -4.73
C ASN A 71 -28.97 -7.37 -5.86
N SER A 72 -27.64 -7.24 -5.92
CA SER A 72 -26.85 -7.89 -6.96
C SER A 72 -26.84 -9.41 -6.79
N LYS A 73 -27.00 -10.12 -7.90
CA LYS A 73 -26.78 -11.58 -7.96
C LYS A 73 -25.30 -11.95 -7.80
N ILE A 74 -24.39 -11.00 -7.98
CA ILE A 74 -22.94 -11.17 -7.80
C ILE A 74 -22.57 -10.85 -6.34
N PRO A 75 -22.05 -11.82 -5.57
CA PRO A 75 -21.73 -11.63 -4.15
C PRO A 75 -20.84 -10.42 -3.84
N CYS A 76 -19.72 -10.21 -4.54
CA CYS A 76 -18.84 -9.08 -4.24
C CYS A 76 -19.49 -7.72 -4.52
N MET A 77 -20.41 -7.65 -5.48
CA MET A 77 -21.14 -6.41 -5.71
C MET A 77 -22.11 -6.11 -4.57
N ARG A 78 -22.58 -7.10 -3.78
CA ARG A 78 -23.45 -6.86 -2.62
C ARG A 78 -22.75 -6.15 -1.49
N GLU A 79 -21.45 -6.39 -1.32
CA GLU A 79 -20.61 -5.79 -0.29
C GLU A 79 -19.86 -4.53 -0.75
N GLY A 80 -19.83 -4.28 -2.06
CA GLY A 80 -19.08 -3.19 -2.67
C GLY A 80 -17.67 -3.61 -3.08
N LEU A 81 -17.12 -2.91 -4.07
CA LEU A 81 -15.77 -3.15 -4.57
C LEU A 81 -14.75 -2.54 -3.61
N ARG A 82 -13.74 -3.33 -3.25
CA ARG A 82 -12.65 -2.88 -2.38
C ARG A 82 -11.47 -2.43 -3.24
N LEU A 83 -11.07 -1.18 -3.07
CA LEU A 83 -9.85 -0.63 -3.66
C LEU A 83 -8.71 -0.80 -2.66
N VAL A 84 -7.55 -1.28 -3.11
CA VAL A 84 -6.33 -1.36 -2.31
C VAL A 84 -5.31 -0.39 -2.87
N VAL A 85 -4.71 0.42 -2.01
CA VAL A 85 -3.68 1.42 -2.35
C VAL A 85 -2.38 1.02 -1.68
N ALA A 86 -1.34 0.79 -2.48
CA ALA A 86 0.02 0.51 -2.03
C ALA A 86 0.96 1.55 -2.63
N LEU A 87 1.66 2.29 -1.77
CA LEU A 87 2.63 3.31 -2.14
C LEU A 87 4.03 2.85 -1.72
N ALA A 88 5.01 3.10 -2.57
CA ALA A 88 6.41 2.79 -2.33
C ALA A 88 7.27 3.80 -3.08
N LYS A 89 8.38 4.22 -2.48
CA LYS A 89 9.33 5.14 -3.12
C LYS A 89 10.01 4.49 -4.33
N ASP A 90 10.34 3.21 -4.19
CA ASP A 90 10.91 2.40 -5.25
C ASP A 90 9.88 1.41 -5.80
N LYS A 91 10.14 0.89 -7.00
CA LYS A 91 9.29 -0.15 -7.60
C LYS A 91 9.16 -1.33 -6.64
N ILE A 92 7.93 -1.74 -6.36
CA ILE A 92 7.68 -3.02 -5.69
C ILE A 92 8.01 -4.11 -6.72
N GLY A 93 8.90 -5.04 -6.37
CA GLY A 93 9.25 -6.17 -7.25
C GLY A 93 7.99 -6.89 -7.73
N ARG A 94 7.72 -6.85 -9.05
CA ARG A 94 6.53 -7.47 -9.65
C ARG A 94 6.75 -8.99 -9.78
N GLU A 95 5.73 -9.77 -9.44
CA GLU A 95 5.64 -11.14 -9.93
C GLU A 95 5.00 -11.14 -11.32
N ASP A 96 5.72 -11.71 -12.27
CA ASP A 96 5.28 -11.90 -13.65
C ASP A 96 4.23 -13.03 -13.68
N GLY A 97 3.01 -12.77 -13.18
CA GLY A 97 2.03 -13.86 -13.02
C GLY A 97 0.57 -13.46 -12.79
N TRP A 98 0.21 -12.18 -12.77
CA TRP A 98 -1.20 -11.80 -12.57
C TRP A 98 -2.05 -12.17 -13.79
N ASN A 99 -2.79 -13.27 -13.69
CA ASN A 99 -3.65 -13.80 -14.76
C ASN A 99 -5.03 -13.12 -14.86
N GLY A 100 -5.25 -11.99 -14.17
CA GLY A 100 -6.45 -11.19 -14.33
C GLY A 100 -7.76 -11.91 -13.98
N THR A 101 -7.74 -12.88 -13.07
CA THR A 101 -9.01 -13.44 -12.57
C THR A 101 -9.65 -12.42 -11.61
N THR A 102 -10.86 -11.97 -11.91
CA THR A 102 -11.66 -11.18 -10.96
C THR A 102 -12.00 -12.05 -9.75
N VAL A 103 -11.14 -12.01 -8.73
CA VAL A 103 -11.39 -12.70 -7.46
C VAL A 103 -12.20 -11.75 -6.58
N CYS A 104 -13.43 -12.14 -6.26
CA CYS A 104 -14.16 -11.48 -5.17
C CYS A 104 -13.44 -11.82 -3.85
N PHE A 105 -12.68 -10.87 -3.27
CA PHE A 105 -12.13 -10.98 -1.91
C PHE A 105 -13.13 -10.50 -0.87
#